data_AF-A0AAD5R3A9-F1
#
_entry.id   AF-A0AAD5R3A9-F1
#
_cell.length_a   1.000
_cell.length_b   1.000
_cell.length_c   1.000
_cell.angle_alpha   90.00
_cell.angle_beta   90.00
_cell.angle_gamma   90.00
#
_symmetry.space_group_name_H-M   'P 1'
#
loop_
_entity.id
_entity.type
_entity.pdbx_description
1 polymer ?
#
loop_
_entity_poly.entity_id
_entity_poly.type
_entity_poly.pdbx_seq_one_letter_code
_entity_poly.pdbx_strand_id
1 'polypeptide(L)'
;MVYTKKPEVFAQVAGISTSKRQAQTFVEQLVMDTVIVVLESQGRSALLPEEVISAILRQLTVNVIYEPLPCQKVFLSIAAGNRDIDDNKENCIIAGGNTVTGICRKSGIVMVCAPAMMTIAAIPPQHLSISGTLSTTNIIMANWSRQMWQNVVNRAVRMLTSGSFGRHFATASATVSWN
;
A
#
# COMPACT_ATOMS: atom_id res chain seq x y z
N MET A 1 0.05 2.17 -3.55
CA MET A 1 -0.23 1.53 -4.84
C MET A 1 -1.12 2.45 -5.67
N VAL A 2 -0.87 2.52 -6.98
CA VAL A 2 -1.61 3.41 -7.89
C VAL A 2 -2.24 2.62 -9.03
N TYR A 3 -3.31 3.16 -9.63
CA TYR A 3 -3.97 2.52 -10.77
C TYR A 3 -4.37 3.51 -11.85
N THR A 4 -4.56 3.02 -13.07
CA THR A 4 -5.06 3.80 -14.19
C THR A 4 -5.93 2.94 -15.10
N LYS A 5 -6.75 3.58 -15.94
CA LYS A 5 -7.44 2.91 -17.07
C LYS A 5 -6.89 3.38 -18.43
N LYS A 6 -5.86 4.23 -18.41
CA LYS A 6 -5.35 4.92 -19.59
C LYS A 6 -4.18 4.15 -20.22
N PRO A 7 -4.32 3.66 -21.47
CA PRO A 7 -3.26 2.96 -22.20
C PRO A 7 -1.91 3.68 -22.18
N GLU A 8 -1.94 4.99 -22.39
CA GLU A 8 -0.76 5.86 -22.42
C GLU A 8 0.03 5.91 -21.11
N VAL A 9 -0.62 5.66 -19.96
CA VAL A 9 0.03 5.64 -18.66
C VAL A 9 0.76 4.32 -18.42
N PHE A 10 0.20 3.18 -18.86
CA PHE A 10 0.88 1.89 -18.77
C PHE A 10 2.16 1.85 -19.62
N ALA A 11 2.10 2.46 -20.81
CA ALA A 11 3.27 2.55 -21.69
C ALA A 11 4.45 3.31 -21.04
N GLN A 12 4.15 4.25 -20.14
CA GLN A 12 5.16 5.03 -19.41
C GLN A 12 5.58 4.36 -18.10
N VAL A 13 4.71 3.57 -17.48
CA VAL A 13 4.90 2.99 -16.14
C VAL A 13 4.39 1.56 -16.13
N ALA A 14 5.22 0.60 -16.53
CA ALA A 14 4.81 -0.81 -16.66
C ALA A 14 4.32 -1.45 -15.34
N GLY A 15 4.63 -0.86 -14.17
CA GLY A 15 4.23 -1.35 -12.85
C GLY A 15 2.88 -0.83 -12.32
N ILE A 16 2.17 0.02 -13.06
CA ILE A 16 0.88 0.56 -12.59
C ILE A 16 -0.26 -0.44 -12.76
N SER A 17 -1.14 -0.55 -11.76
CA SER A 17 -2.29 -1.44 -11.85
C SER A 17 -3.31 -0.95 -12.89
N THR A 18 -3.95 -1.90 -13.58
CA THR A 18 -4.93 -1.62 -14.65
C THR A 18 -6.33 -1.27 -14.18
N SER A 19 -6.58 -1.44 -12.89
CA SER A 19 -7.85 -1.11 -12.27
C SER A 19 -7.68 -0.90 -10.77
N LYS A 20 -8.65 -0.22 -10.16
CA LYS A 20 -8.75 -0.08 -8.71
C LYS A 20 -8.75 -1.45 -8.03
N ARG A 21 -9.56 -2.38 -8.55
CA ARG A 21 -9.68 -3.74 -8.01
C ARG A 21 -8.34 -4.48 -8.04
N GLN A 22 -7.60 -4.40 -9.14
CA GLN A 22 -6.29 -5.06 -9.22
C GLN A 22 -5.30 -4.48 -8.20
N ALA A 23 -5.29 -3.15 -8.01
CA ALA A 23 -4.46 -2.53 -6.99
C ALA A 23 -4.87 -2.94 -5.56
N GLN A 24 -6.17 -3.08 -5.30
CA GLN A 24 -6.69 -3.56 -4.01
C GLN A 24 -6.30 -5.02 -3.76
N THR A 25 -6.57 -5.91 -4.72
CA THR A 25 -6.22 -7.33 -4.61
C THR A 25 -4.72 -7.55 -4.43
N PHE A 26 -3.88 -6.75 -5.09
CA PHE A 26 -2.43 -6.81 -4.86
C PHE A 26 -2.06 -6.46 -3.41
N VAL A 27 -2.64 -5.39 -2.85
CA VAL A 27 -2.37 -5.00 -1.46
C VAL A 27 -2.96 -6.02 -0.48
N GLU A 28 -4.14 -6.56 -0.75
CA GLU A 28 -4.76 -7.65 0.03
C GLU A 28 -3.85 -8.87 0.10
N GLN A 29 -3.35 -9.34 -1.05
CA GLN A 29 -2.42 -10.47 -1.15
C GLN A 29 -1.12 -10.18 -0.40
N LEU A 30 -0.52 -8.99 -0.65
CA LEU A 30 0.72 -8.59 0.01
C LEU A 30 0.59 -8.58 1.54
N VAL A 31 -0.50 -8.03 2.06
CA VAL A 31 -0.78 -7.99 3.51
C VAL A 31 -0.98 -9.41 4.03
N MET A 32 -1.80 -10.23 3.36
CA MET A 32 -2.09 -11.60 3.79
C MET A 32 -0.81 -12.45 3.81
N ASP A 33 -0.02 -12.45 2.74
CA ASP A 33 1.22 -13.21 2.63
C ASP A 33 2.21 -12.81 3.74
N THR A 34 2.35 -11.50 3.97
CA THR A 34 3.25 -10.99 5.02
C THR A 34 2.77 -11.44 6.40
N VAL A 35 1.47 -11.35 6.68
CA VAL A 35 0.91 -11.78 7.98
C VAL A 35 1.06 -13.28 8.18
N ILE A 36 0.79 -14.10 7.15
CA ILE A 36 0.99 -15.55 7.18
C ILE A 36 2.43 -15.88 7.52
N VAL A 37 3.40 -15.32 6.80
CA VAL A 37 4.83 -15.62 7.01
C VAL A 37 5.27 -15.26 8.44
N VAL A 38 4.80 -14.13 8.97
CA VAL A 38 5.11 -13.75 10.35
C VAL A 38 4.49 -14.72 11.36
N LEU A 39 3.24 -15.12 11.15
CA LEU A 39 2.55 -16.06 12.05
C LEU A 39 3.15 -17.47 11.98
N GLU A 40 3.56 -17.94 10.80
CA GLU A 40 4.31 -19.18 10.63
C GLU A 40 5.62 -19.15 11.42
N SER A 41 6.38 -18.05 11.28
CA SER A 41 7.63 -17.85 12.03
C SER A 41 7.40 -17.84 13.54
N GLN A 42 6.31 -17.22 14.02
CA GLN A 42 5.94 -17.24 15.43
C GLN A 42 5.55 -18.64 15.91
N GLY A 43 4.73 -19.37 15.14
CA GLY A 43 4.33 -20.73 15.47
C GLY A 43 5.52 -21.69 15.56
N ARG A 44 6.46 -21.59 14.60
CA ARG A 44 7.73 -22.34 14.64
C ARG A 44 8.58 -21.98 15.84
N SER A 45 8.67 -20.69 16.19
CA SER A 45 9.39 -20.22 17.38
C SER A 45 8.76 -20.72 18.68
N ALA A 46 7.45 -20.99 18.68
CA ALA A 46 6.71 -21.59 19.78
C ALA A 46 6.72 -23.14 19.75
N LEU A 47 7.51 -23.75 18.87
CA LEU A 47 7.62 -25.21 18.71
C LEU A 47 6.29 -25.90 18.38
N LEU A 48 5.37 -25.20 17.70
CA LEU A 48 4.15 -25.80 17.20
C LEU A 48 4.46 -26.72 16.00
N PRO A 49 3.82 -27.90 15.90
CA PRO A 49 3.89 -28.73 14.70
C PRO A 49 3.37 -27.98 13.46
N GLU A 50 3.92 -28.28 12.29
CA GLU A 50 3.59 -27.57 11.05
C GLU A 50 2.11 -27.73 10.65
N GLU A 51 1.52 -28.88 10.95
CA GLU A 51 0.10 -29.16 10.73
C GLU A 51 -0.78 -28.28 11.61
N VAL A 52 -0.34 -28.01 12.84
CA VAL A 52 -1.04 -27.12 13.78
C VAL A 52 -0.95 -25.67 13.28
N ILE A 53 0.23 -25.24 12.84
CA ILE A 53 0.43 -23.91 12.26
C ILE A 53 -0.50 -23.72 11.05
N SER A 54 -0.51 -24.69 10.11
CA SER A 54 -1.38 -24.62 8.94
C SER A 54 -2.86 -24.58 9.31
N ALA A 55 -3.30 -25.41 10.26
CA ALA A 55 -4.69 -25.43 10.73
C ALA A 55 -5.11 -24.11 11.39
N ILE A 56 -4.20 -23.46 12.12
CA ILE A 56 -4.41 -22.14 12.73
C ILE A 56 -4.54 -21.07 11.64
N LEU A 57 -3.64 -21.05 10.66
CA LEU A 57 -3.62 -20.05 9.59
C LEU A 57 -4.86 -20.13 8.68
N ARG A 58 -5.41 -21.33 8.46
CA ARG A 58 -6.67 -21.51 7.72
C ARG A 58 -7.89 -20.89 8.41
N GLN A 59 -7.79 -20.61 9.71
CA GLN A 59 -8.85 -19.97 10.49
C GLN A 59 -8.68 -18.45 10.54
N LEU A 60 -7.66 -17.90 9.87
CA LEU A 60 -7.41 -16.48 9.79
C LEU A 60 -8.20 -15.86 8.63
N THR A 61 -8.93 -14.81 8.92
CA THR A 61 -9.57 -13.97 7.90
C THR A 61 -9.00 -12.56 8.01
N VAL A 62 -8.58 -12.00 6.87
CA VAL A 62 -8.09 -10.64 6.78
C VAL A 62 -8.98 -9.88 5.80
N ASN A 63 -9.57 -8.79 6.27
CA ASN A 63 -10.30 -7.85 5.44
C ASN A 63 -9.48 -6.56 5.36
N VAL A 64 -9.02 -6.22 4.16
CA VAL A 64 -8.21 -5.03 3.93
C VAL A 64 -9.08 -3.91 3.36
N ILE A 65 -9.00 -2.75 3.98
CA ILE A 65 -9.61 -1.50 3.54
C ILE A 65 -8.49 -0.61 3.00
N TYR A 66 -8.47 -0.46 1.68
CA TYR A 66 -7.46 0.33 0.99
C TYR A 66 -8.06 1.11 -0.18
N GLU A 67 -7.68 2.39 -0.30
CA GLU A 67 -8.08 3.27 -1.41
C GLU A 67 -6.88 3.59 -2.31
N PRO A 68 -6.66 2.83 -3.40
CA PRO A 68 -5.60 3.12 -4.36
C PRO A 68 -5.74 4.53 -4.97
N LEU A 69 -4.62 5.21 -5.22
CA LEU A 69 -4.60 6.51 -5.90
C LEU A 69 -4.82 6.31 -7.42
N PRO A 70 -5.86 6.93 -8.03
CA PRO A 70 -5.97 6.97 -9.49
C PRO A 70 -4.92 7.91 -10.11
N CYS A 71 -4.15 7.41 -11.06
CA CYS A 71 -3.22 8.21 -11.86
C CYS A 71 -3.68 8.25 -13.31
N GLN A 72 -4.40 9.31 -13.68
CA GLN A 72 -4.96 9.46 -15.02
C GLN A 72 -3.93 9.98 -16.02
N LYS A 73 -2.91 10.66 -15.49
CA LYS A 73 -1.72 11.08 -16.22
C LYS A 73 -0.50 10.90 -15.34
N VAL A 74 0.64 10.65 -15.96
CA VAL A 74 1.92 10.54 -15.27
C VAL A 74 2.91 11.54 -15.86
N PHE A 75 3.69 12.16 -15.00
CA PHE A 75 4.82 12.99 -15.37
C PHE A 75 6.11 12.33 -14.86
N LEU A 76 6.96 11.91 -15.80
CA LEU A 76 8.29 11.35 -15.52
C LEU A 76 9.24 12.54 -15.31
N SER A 77 9.50 12.88 -14.04
CA SER A 77 10.22 14.11 -13.65
C SER A 77 9.50 15.42 -13.97
N ILE A 78 9.73 16.42 -13.11
CA ILE A 78 9.13 17.76 -13.16
C ILE A 78 9.84 18.70 -14.15
N ALA A 79 10.94 18.22 -14.75
CA ALA A 79 11.83 19.03 -15.60
C ALA A 79 11.22 19.33 -16.99
N ALA A 80 10.29 18.51 -17.47
CA ALA A 80 9.55 18.81 -18.68
C ALA A 80 8.35 19.68 -18.31
N GLY A 81 8.33 20.93 -18.76
CA GLY A 81 7.20 21.86 -18.59
C GLY A 81 5.93 21.44 -19.32
N ASN A 82 5.44 20.23 -19.03
CA ASN A 82 4.26 19.64 -19.61
C ASN A 82 3.03 20.39 -19.11
N ARG A 83 2.48 21.23 -20.00
CA ARG A 83 1.28 22.04 -19.76
C ARG A 83 -0.03 21.26 -19.95
N ASP A 84 0.06 20.00 -20.35
CA ASP A 84 -1.10 19.18 -20.61
C ASP A 84 -1.51 18.46 -19.31
N ILE A 85 -2.17 19.19 -18.42
CA ILE A 85 -2.78 18.66 -17.20
C ILE A 85 -4.26 18.41 -17.51
N ASP A 86 -4.76 17.21 -17.20
CA ASP A 86 -6.20 16.97 -17.24
C ASP A 86 -6.82 17.67 -16.03
N ASP A 87 -7.55 18.76 -16.31
CA ASP A 87 -8.05 19.75 -15.34
C ASP A 87 -8.92 19.16 -14.23
N ASN A 88 -9.53 17.98 -14.46
CA ASN A 88 -10.50 17.37 -13.54
C ASN A 88 -10.03 16.04 -12.95
N LYS A 89 -8.74 15.69 -13.09
CA LYS A 89 -8.24 14.37 -12.70
C LYS A 89 -6.98 14.42 -11.85
N GLU A 90 -6.74 13.32 -11.16
CA GLU A 90 -5.52 13.13 -10.40
C GLU A 90 -4.37 12.78 -11.35
N ASN A 91 -3.42 13.71 -11.45
CA ASN A 91 -2.21 13.56 -12.22
C ASN A 91 -1.07 13.22 -11.25
N CYS A 92 -0.28 12.19 -11.56
CA CYS A 92 0.74 11.67 -10.66
C CYS A 92 2.14 12.07 -11.13
N ILE A 93 3.00 12.44 -10.18
CA ILE A 93 4.41 12.68 -10.44
C ILE A 93 5.17 11.42 -10.06
N ILE A 94 5.98 10.93 -11.00
CA ILE A 94 6.88 9.81 -10.75
C ILE A 94 8.30 10.33 -10.82
N ALA A 95 9.01 10.19 -9.70
CA ALA A 95 10.42 10.52 -9.59
C ALA A 95 11.22 9.27 -9.21
N GLY A 96 12.33 9.01 -9.92
CA GLY A 96 13.28 7.95 -9.57
C GLY A 96 12.82 6.52 -9.84
N GLY A 97 11.99 6.29 -10.88
CA GLY A 97 11.61 4.94 -11.32
C GLY A 97 10.10 4.76 -11.43
N ASN A 98 9.52 3.87 -10.61
CA ASN A 98 8.10 3.51 -10.61
C ASN A 98 7.33 4.03 -9.36
N THR A 99 7.89 4.98 -8.63
CA THR A 99 7.30 5.49 -7.38
C THR A 99 6.61 6.82 -7.61
N VAL A 100 5.33 6.91 -7.25
CA VAL A 100 4.61 8.19 -7.20
C VAL A 100 5.10 8.96 -5.98
N THR A 101 5.68 10.14 -6.22
CA THR A 101 6.25 11.00 -5.16
C THR A 101 5.37 12.21 -4.84
N GLY A 102 4.33 12.45 -5.63
CA GLY A 102 3.41 13.56 -5.43
C GLY A 102 2.27 13.55 -6.43
N ILE A 103 1.32 14.45 -6.20
CA ILE A 103 0.17 14.65 -7.08
C ILE A 103 0.10 16.09 -7.58
N CYS A 104 -0.53 16.21 -8.74
CA CYS A 104 -0.78 17.43 -9.46
C CYS A 104 -2.29 17.63 -9.62
N ARG A 105 -2.81 18.70 -9.01
CA ARG A 105 -4.20 19.13 -9.17
C ARG A 105 -4.24 20.59 -9.55
N LYS A 106 -5.02 20.96 -10.55
CA LYS A 106 -5.28 22.37 -10.84
C LYS A 106 -6.12 22.97 -9.70
N SER A 107 -5.71 24.12 -9.18
CA SER A 107 -6.51 24.89 -8.20
C SER A 107 -6.82 26.26 -8.79
N GLY A 108 -8.04 26.41 -9.32
CA GLY A 108 -8.46 27.64 -10.01
C GLY A 108 -7.65 27.90 -11.28
N ILE A 109 -7.14 29.13 -11.43
CA ILE A 109 -6.35 29.59 -12.60
C ILE A 109 -4.89 29.13 -12.48
N VAL A 110 -4.45 28.74 -11.27
CA VAL A 110 -3.05 28.41 -11.00
C VAL A 110 -2.79 26.93 -11.28
N MET A 111 -1.85 26.71 -12.19
CA MET A 111 -1.31 25.39 -12.47
C MET A 111 -0.30 25.01 -11.38
N VAL A 112 -0.72 24.16 -10.45
CA VAL A 112 0.04 23.71 -9.27
C VAL A 112 1.27 22.85 -9.64
N CYS A 113 1.38 22.46 -10.91
CA CYS A 113 2.49 21.67 -11.44
C CYS A 113 3.22 22.31 -12.63
N ALA A 114 3.26 23.64 -12.68
CA ALA A 114 4.17 24.34 -13.58
C ALA A 114 5.60 24.38 -12.97
N PRO A 115 6.67 24.21 -13.78
CA PRO A 115 8.06 24.29 -13.29
C PRO A 115 8.39 25.60 -12.56
N ALA A 116 7.68 26.68 -12.89
CA ALA A 116 7.90 28.02 -12.33
C ALA A 116 7.20 28.25 -10.97
N MET A 117 6.23 27.42 -10.59
CA MET A 117 5.44 27.55 -9.36
C MET A 117 5.16 26.15 -8.77
N MET A 118 6.23 25.49 -8.33
CA MET A 118 6.20 24.15 -7.74
C MET A 118 5.33 24.10 -6.48
N THR A 119 4.07 23.70 -6.62
CA THR A 119 3.25 23.30 -5.48
C THR A 119 2.91 21.83 -5.62
N ILE A 120 3.93 20.96 -5.66
CA ILE A 120 3.71 19.50 -5.58
C ILE A 120 2.83 19.23 -4.36
N ALA A 121 1.62 18.75 -4.60
CA ALA A 121 0.73 18.42 -3.52
C ALA A 121 1.15 17.05 -2.94
N ALA A 122 1.19 16.98 -1.61
CA ALA A 122 1.40 15.73 -0.91
C ALA A 122 0.29 14.74 -1.28
N ILE A 123 0.65 13.45 -1.34
CA ILE A 123 -0.33 12.39 -1.54
C ILE A 123 -1.27 12.37 -0.33
N PRO A 124 -2.60 12.47 -0.52
CA PRO A 124 -3.53 12.45 0.59
C PRO A 124 -3.41 11.18 1.45
N PRO A 125 -3.54 11.28 2.79
CA PRO A 125 -3.30 10.16 3.70
C PRO A 125 -4.12 8.90 3.40
N GLN A 126 -5.34 9.03 2.86
CA GLN A 126 -6.20 7.90 2.53
C GLN A 126 -5.58 6.94 1.49
N HIS A 127 -4.66 7.41 0.66
CA HIS A 127 -3.98 6.57 -0.34
C HIS A 127 -2.68 5.94 0.17
N LEU A 128 -2.21 6.41 1.34
CA LEU A 128 -1.00 5.97 2.03
C LEU A 128 -1.32 5.05 3.22
N SER A 129 -2.56 5.05 3.69
CA SER A 129 -3.03 4.22 4.80
C SER A 129 -3.65 2.93 4.29
N ILE A 130 -3.25 1.81 4.90
CA ILE A 130 -3.90 0.51 4.75
C ILE A 130 -4.52 0.20 6.10
N SER A 131 -5.84 0.05 6.15
CA SER A 131 -6.56 -0.39 7.34
C SER A 131 -7.25 -1.72 7.07
N GLY A 132 -7.87 -2.30 8.08
CA GLY A 132 -8.53 -3.59 7.94
C GLY A 132 -8.90 -4.23 9.25
N THR A 133 -9.54 -5.38 9.16
CA THR A 133 -9.82 -6.24 10.30
C THR A 133 -9.16 -7.59 10.09
N LEU A 134 -8.59 -8.10 11.17
CA LEU A 134 -8.05 -9.45 11.23
C LEU A 134 -8.87 -10.21 12.27
N SER A 135 -9.50 -11.29 11.84
CA SER A 135 -10.33 -12.12 12.69
C SER A 135 -9.85 -13.57 12.63
N THR A 136 -10.06 -14.29 13.72
CA THR A 136 -9.71 -15.70 13.82
C THR A 136 -10.73 -16.45 14.66
N THR A 137 -11.05 -17.67 14.25
CA THR A 137 -11.83 -18.60 15.08
C THR A 137 -10.95 -19.46 15.99
N ASN A 138 -9.62 -19.31 15.88
CA ASN A 138 -8.69 -20.07 16.69
C ASN A 138 -8.60 -19.50 18.11
N ILE A 139 -8.91 -20.32 19.11
CA ILE A 139 -8.97 -19.88 20.52
C ILE A 139 -7.62 -19.40 21.06
N ILE A 140 -6.50 -19.92 20.55
CA ILE A 140 -5.16 -19.55 21.01
C ILE A 140 -4.88 -18.10 20.58
N MET A 141 -5.06 -17.80 19.29
CA MET A 141 -4.85 -16.46 18.75
C MET A 141 -5.91 -15.45 19.19
N ALA A 142 -7.15 -15.90 19.42
CA ALA A 142 -8.21 -15.03 19.96
C ALA A 142 -7.86 -14.49 21.35
N ASN A 143 -7.15 -15.28 22.16
CA ASN A 143 -6.74 -14.89 23.51
C ASN A 143 -5.40 -14.11 23.55
N TRP A 144 -4.80 -13.80 22.40
CA TRP A 144 -3.57 -13.02 22.37
C TRP A 144 -3.80 -11.59 22.85
N SER A 145 -2.86 -11.10 23.67
CA SER A 145 -2.91 -9.72 24.13
C SER A 145 -2.72 -8.75 22.96
N ARG A 146 -3.17 -7.51 23.14
CA ARG A 146 -2.91 -6.42 22.17
C ARG A 146 -1.42 -6.30 21.82
N GLN A 147 -0.54 -6.53 22.80
CA GLN A 147 0.91 -6.46 22.61
C GLN A 147 1.42 -7.60 21.71
N MET A 148 0.88 -8.82 21.85
CA MET A 148 1.22 -9.94 20.97
C MET A 148 0.80 -9.63 19.53
N TRP A 149 -0.42 -9.13 19.32
CA TRP A 149 -0.88 -8.70 18.01
C TRP A 149 -0.06 -7.54 17.44
N GLN A 150 0.26 -6.54 18.27
CA GLN A 150 1.12 -5.43 17.88
C GLN A 150 2.51 -5.92 17.44
N ASN A 151 3.07 -6.92 18.13
CA ASN A 151 4.35 -7.52 17.75
C ASN A 151 4.28 -8.22 16.39
N VAL A 152 3.17 -8.90 16.08
CA VAL A 152 2.95 -9.53 14.77
C VAL A 152 2.91 -8.47 13.67
N VAL A 153 2.06 -7.45 13.79
CA VAL A 153 1.95 -6.43 12.74
C VAL A 153 3.23 -5.59 12.60
N ASN A 154 3.96 -5.35 13.70
CA ASN A 154 5.27 -4.68 13.64
C ASN A 154 6.30 -5.52 12.90
N ARG A 155 6.32 -6.84 13.11
CA ARG A 155 7.18 -7.75 12.33
C ARG A 155 6.78 -7.77 10.86
N ALA A 156 5.49 -7.76 10.56
CA ALA A 156 4.99 -7.68 9.18
C ALA A 156 5.47 -6.39 8.49
N VAL A 157 5.33 -5.23 9.16
CA VAL A 157 5.87 -3.96 8.65
C VAL A 157 7.37 -4.05 8.42
N ARG A 158 8.15 -4.60 9.36
CA ARG A 158 9.60 -4.78 9.19
C ARG A 158 9.96 -5.68 8.01
N MET A 159 9.18 -6.73 7.76
CA MET A 159 9.38 -7.58 6.58
C MET A 159 9.09 -6.81 5.28
N LEU A 160 8.04 -6.00 5.26
CA LEU A 160 7.73 -5.13 4.12
C LEU A 160 8.81 -4.06 3.90
N THR A 161 9.39 -3.49 4.97
CA THR A 161 10.43 -2.46 4.88
C THR A 161 11.81 -3.01 4.48
N SER A 162 12.09 -4.28 4.77
CA SER A 162 13.38 -4.93 4.44
C SER A 162 13.32 -5.79 3.17
N GLY A 163 12.12 -6.16 2.71
CA GLY A 163 11.93 -7.00 1.53
C GLY A 163 11.97 -6.24 0.20
N SER A 164 11.46 -6.88 -0.86
CA SER A 164 11.37 -6.33 -2.21
C SER A 164 10.59 -5.00 -2.29
N PHE A 165 9.72 -4.74 -1.32
CA PHE A 165 8.94 -3.50 -1.22
C PHE A 165 9.54 -2.45 -0.28
N GLY A 166 10.79 -2.63 0.17
CA GLY A 166 11.37 -1.81 1.23
C GLY A 166 11.31 -0.30 0.99
N ARG A 167 11.53 0.14 -0.25
CA ARG A 167 11.41 1.57 -0.64
C ARG A 167 9.98 2.12 -0.52
N HIS A 168 8.96 1.27 -0.70
CA HIS A 168 7.55 1.67 -0.64
C HIS A 168 7.01 1.72 0.79
N PHE A 169 7.64 0.97 1.71
CA PHE A 169 7.23 0.88 3.10
C PHE A 169 8.26 1.48 4.07
N ALA A 170 9.28 2.20 3.59
CA ALA A 170 10.39 2.69 4.42
C ALA A 170 9.94 3.49 5.66
N THR A 171 8.82 4.19 5.56
CA THR A 171 8.23 4.99 6.65
C THR A 171 6.93 4.38 7.20
N ALA A 172 6.64 3.12 6.88
CA ALA A 172 5.42 2.47 7.32
C ALA A 172 5.46 2.16 8.82
N SER A 173 4.30 2.27 9.46
CA SER A 173 4.08 1.89 10.85
C SER A 173 2.71 1.24 10.97
N ALA A 174 2.53 0.33 11.92
CA ALA A 174 1.26 -0.33 12.16
C ALA A 174 0.77 -0.08 13.59
N THR A 175 -0.55 -0.06 13.76
CA THR A 175 -1.21 0.04 15.05
C THR A 175 -2.34 -0.99 15.12
N VAL A 176 -2.50 -1.62 16.28
CA VAL A 176 -3.62 -2.52 16.58
C VAL A 176 -4.61 -1.81 17.50
N SER A 177 -5.89 -1.86 17.17
CA SER A 177 -7.01 -1.40 18.00
C SER A 177 -8.07 -2.50 18.11
N TRP A 178 -8.81 -2.49 19.21
CA TRP A 178 -10.00 -3.33 19.40
C TRP A 178 -11.25 -2.51 19.07
N ASN A 179 -12.28 -3.17 18.54
CA ASN A 179 -13.64 -2.65 18.50
C ASN A 179 -14.36 -2.99 19.80
#